data_AF-A0A2E5IBJ1-F1
#
_entry.id   AF-A0A2E5IBJ1-F1
#
_cell.length_a   1.000
_cell.length_b   1.000
_cell.length_c   1.000
_cell.angle_alpha   90.00
_cell.angle_beta   90.00
_cell.angle_gamma   90.00
#
_symmetry.space_group_name_H-M   'P 1'
#
loop_
_entity.id
_entity.type
_entity.pdbx_description
1 polymer ?
#
loop_
_entity_poly.entity_id
_entity_poly.type
_entity_poly.pdbx_seq_one_letter_code
_entity_poly.pdbx_strand_id
1 'polypeptide(L)'
;MRILVNGITIRHLAFALEALIIADELRIHIITNEPEIGLSQSLQPGSRLDAHPILGVLTRHFPRDTDKNTFVRGMWISRALGIEAAERGATIHLRSSLIQLSKNNFSIVGAGQISNNSFLFDYIYDPEFKEEKKWFGASFSDPCDEDCISRGDGTCEAWSEKPIVSNASLETSVWFGDDPFTTVPIEIGKGTEDARMYLQSPKYS
;
A
#
# COMPACT_ATOMS: atom_id res chain seq x y z
N MET A 1 22.12 7.91 -0.35
CA MET A 1 21.20 8.00 -1.52
C MET A 1 19.82 8.43 -1.05
N ARG A 2 19.12 9.28 -1.81
CA ARG A 2 17.76 9.74 -1.51
C ARG A 2 16.79 9.29 -2.60
N ILE A 3 15.76 8.55 -2.20
CA ILE A 3 14.72 8.03 -3.10
C ILE A 3 13.39 8.68 -2.75
N LEU A 4 12.65 9.11 -3.76
CA LEU A 4 11.25 9.50 -3.64
C LEU A 4 10.37 8.31 -4.05
N VAL A 5 9.39 7.98 -3.23
CA VAL A 5 8.31 7.03 -3.52
C VAL A 5 7.04 7.84 -3.71
N ASN A 6 6.57 7.95 -4.95
CA ASN A 6 5.49 8.84 -5.36
C ASN A 6 4.10 8.20 -5.24
N GLY A 7 3.74 7.79 -4.03
CA GLY A 7 2.43 7.20 -3.78
C GLY A 7 2.41 6.32 -2.54
N ILE A 8 1.23 5.78 -2.25
CA ILE A 8 0.96 4.97 -1.04
C ILE A 8 0.17 3.70 -1.35
N THR A 9 0.22 3.21 -2.59
CA THR A 9 -0.31 1.87 -2.88
C THR A 9 0.53 0.80 -2.19
N ILE A 10 0.01 -0.43 -2.09
CA ILE A 10 0.74 -1.55 -1.47
C ILE A 10 2.12 -1.74 -2.10
N ARG A 11 2.23 -1.64 -3.43
CA ARG A 11 3.50 -1.74 -4.15
C ARG A 11 4.50 -0.64 -3.77
N HIS A 12 4.04 0.61 -3.64
CA HIS A 12 4.87 1.73 -3.18
C HIS A 12 5.43 1.50 -1.78
N LEU A 13 4.55 1.10 -0.85
CA LEU A 13 4.93 0.94 0.54
C LEU A 13 5.83 -0.30 0.73
N ALA A 14 5.58 -1.38 -0.03
CA ALA A 14 6.44 -2.55 -0.07
C ALA A 14 7.84 -2.22 -0.63
N PHE A 15 7.93 -1.44 -1.71
CA PHE A 15 9.20 -0.95 -2.23
C PHE A 15 9.98 -0.16 -1.17
N ALA A 16 9.31 0.79 -0.51
CA ALA A 16 9.93 1.64 0.52
C ALA A 16 10.49 0.80 1.68
N LEU A 17 9.69 -0.13 2.18
CA LEU A 17 10.06 -1.00 3.29
C LEU A 17 11.22 -1.93 2.90
N GLU A 18 11.16 -2.57 1.73
CA GLU A 18 12.23 -3.46 1.27
C GLU A 18 13.54 -2.71 1.07
N ALA A 19 13.50 -1.50 0.49
CA ALA A 19 14.68 -0.67 0.33
C ALA A 19 15.35 -0.37 1.68
N LEU A 20 14.56 -0.02 2.70
CA LEU A 20 15.04 0.24 4.06
C LEU A 20 15.55 -1.03 4.77
N ILE A 21 15.05 -2.21 4.42
CA ILE A 21 15.57 -3.49 4.94
C ILE A 21 16.94 -3.81 4.33
N ILE A 22 17.15 -3.47 3.05
CA ILE A 22 18.39 -3.79 2.33
C ILE A 22 19.53 -2.83 2.70
N ALA A 23 19.24 -1.55 2.91
CA ALA A 23 20.28 -0.54 3.12
C ALA A 23 19.86 0.54 4.14
N ASP A 24 20.55 0.56 5.27
CA ASP A 24 20.28 1.45 6.42
C ASP A 24 20.59 2.94 6.14
N GLU A 25 21.43 3.25 5.14
CA GLU A 25 21.83 4.63 4.82
C GLU A 25 20.90 5.32 3.79
N LEU A 26 19.82 4.65 3.37
CA LEU A 26 18.87 5.24 2.42
C LEU A 26 17.98 6.28 3.08
N ARG A 27 17.78 7.39 2.37
CA ARG A 27 16.79 8.41 2.72
C ARG A 27 15.57 8.22 1.84
N ILE A 28 14.57 7.51 2.36
CA ILE A 28 13.30 7.31 1.66
C ILE A 28 12.32 8.42 2.03
N HIS A 29 11.79 9.11 1.02
CA HIS A 29 10.68 10.03 1.15
C HIS A 29 9.46 9.39 0.48
N ILE A 30 8.38 9.18 1.23
CA ILE A 30 7.09 8.72 0.68
C ILE A 30 6.19 9.95 0.60
N ILE A 31 5.57 10.21 -0.55
CA ILE A 31 4.69 11.36 -0.73
C ILE A 31 3.30 10.93 -1.20
N THR A 32 2.28 11.60 -0.69
CA THR A 32 0.89 11.43 -1.13
C THR A 32 0.07 12.69 -0.89
N ASN A 33 -0.93 12.91 -1.75
CA ASN A 33 -1.96 13.92 -1.54
C ASN A 33 -2.99 13.50 -0.48
N GLU A 34 -3.05 12.21 -0.15
CA GLU A 34 -3.96 11.68 0.85
C GLU A 34 -3.62 12.16 2.27
N PRO A 35 -4.63 12.30 3.14
CA PRO A 35 -4.41 12.77 4.49
C PRO A 35 -3.82 11.69 5.41
N GLU A 36 -3.87 10.42 5.03
CA GLU A 36 -3.41 9.28 5.81
C GLU A 36 -3.14 8.08 4.90
N ILE A 37 -2.15 7.25 5.24
CA ILE A 37 -1.92 5.97 4.58
C ILE A 37 -3.03 4.99 4.95
N GLY A 38 -3.57 4.29 3.95
CA GLY A 38 -4.63 3.31 4.15
C GLY A 38 -5.98 3.91 4.52
N LEU A 39 -6.15 5.23 4.50
CA LEU A 39 -7.48 5.81 4.45
C LEU A 39 -8.07 5.53 3.07
N SER A 40 -9.18 4.81 3.04
CA SER A 40 -9.95 4.57 1.82
C SER A 40 -11.40 4.93 2.08
N GLN A 41 -12.03 5.59 1.12
CA GLN A 41 -13.48 5.83 1.10
C GLN A 41 -14.26 4.65 0.51
N SER A 42 -13.55 3.60 0.10
CA SER A 42 -14.11 2.41 -0.53
C SER A 42 -13.41 1.14 -0.05
N LEU A 43 -14.14 0.03 -0.09
CA LEU A 43 -13.59 -1.30 0.16
C LEU A 43 -12.44 -1.59 -0.82
N GLN A 44 -11.30 -1.99 -0.28
CA GLN A 44 -10.09 -2.37 -1.01
C GLN A 44 -9.78 -3.84 -0.73
N PRO A 45 -9.28 -4.60 -1.72
CA PRO A 45 -9.00 -6.03 -1.52
C PRO A 45 -8.05 -6.28 -0.35
N GLY A 46 -8.44 -7.23 0.50
CA GLY A 46 -7.61 -7.72 1.61
C GLY A 46 -6.67 -8.86 1.23
N SER A 47 -6.08 -9.49 2.24
CA SER A 47 -5.25 -10.69 2.07
C SER A 47 -5.19 -11.55 3.32
N ARG A 48 -4.97 -12.85 3.15
CA ARG A 48 -4.62 -13.74 4.25
C ARG A 48 -3.20 -13.46 4.74
N LEU A 49 -2.95 -13.57 6.04
CA LEU A 49 -1.63 -13.33 6.62
C LEU A 49 -0.54 -14.28 6.09
N ASP A 50 -0.91 -15.50 5.72
CA ASP A 50 0.01 -16.52 5.20
C ASP A 50 0.33 -16.36 3.71
N ALA A 51 -0.29 -15.40 3.01
CA ALA A 51 -0.13 -15.21 1.57
C ALA A 51 1.23 -14.60 1.18
N HIS A 52 1.93 -13.92 2.09
CA HIS A 52 3.28 -13.39 1.85
C HIS A 52 4.08 -13.25 3.15
N PRO A 53 5.39 -13.59 3.19
CA PRO A 53 6.19 -13.53 4.43
C PRO A 53 6.16 -12.18 5.15
N ILE A 54 6.15 -11.07 4.39
CA ILE A 54 6.10 -9.72 4.97
C ILE A 54 4.82 -9.50 5.79
N LEU A 55 3.68 -10.08 5.41
CA LEU A 55 2.41 -9.90 6.12
C LEU A 55 2.50 -10.47 7.55
N GLY A 56 3.27 -11.55 7.72
CA GLY A 56 3.60 -12.10 9.03
C GLY A 56 4.37 -11.12 9.93
N VAL A 57 5.27 -10.32 9.36
CA VAL A 57 6.03 -9.28 10.09
C VAL A 57 5.12 -8.12 10.49
N LEU A 58 4.18 -7.75 9.61
CA LEU A 58 3.24 -6.65 9.83
C LEU A 58 2.17 -6.95 10.89
N THR A 59 2.01 -8.20 11.33
CA THR A 59 1.00 -8.61 12.31
C THR A 59 0.97 -7.81 13.59
N ARG A 60 2.13 -7.32 14.04
CA ARG A 60 2.26 -6.47 15.22
C ARG A 60 1.52 -5.12 15.13
N HIS A 61 1.18 -4.70 13.91
CA HIS A 61 0.45 -3.46 13.62
C HIS A 61 -1.04 -3.69 13.33
N PHE A 62 -1.49 -4.94 13.31
CA PHE A 62 -2.91 -5.26 13.13
C PHE A 62 -3.66 -5.30 14.48
N PRO A 63 -5.00 -5.18 14.47
CA PRO A 63 -5.81 -5.31 15.67
C PRO A 63 -5.59 -6.66 16.40
N ARG A 64 -5.77 -6.66 17.73
CA ARG A 64 -5.31 -7.70 18.68
C ARG A 64 -5.88 -9.12 18.50
N ASP A 65 -6.81 -9.34 17.58
CA ASP A 65 -7.48 -10.63 17.35
C ASP A 65 -7.20 -11.22 15.95
N THR A 66 -6.19 -10.71 15.25
CA THR A 66 -5.82 -11.22 13.92
C THR A 66 -4.98 -12.50 14.07
N ASP A 67 -5.50 -13.65 13.61
CA ASP A 67 -4.77 -14.92 13.55
C ASP A 67 -4.28 -15.23 12.11
N LYS A 68 -3.46 -16.29 11.95
CA LYS A 68 -2.87 -16.65 10.64
C LYS A 68 -3.88 -16.94 9.53
N ASN A 69 -5.12 -17.33 9.88
CA ASN A 69 -6.17 -17.63 8.92
C ASN A 69 -7.04 -16.41 8.60
N THR A 70 -6.84 -15.31 9.33
CA THR A 70 -7.62 -14.09 9.20
C THR A 70 -7.33 -13.39 7.88
N PHE A 71 -8.39 -13.07 7.14
CA PHE A 71 -8.31 -12.23 5.95
C PHE A 71 -8.28 -10.76 6.36
N VAL A 72 -7.09 -10.16 6.27
CA VAL A 72 -6.81 -8.80 6.74
C VAL A 72 -7.23 -7.78 5.69
N ARG A 73 -7.91 -6.72 6.13
CA ARG A 73 -8.34 -5.61 5.25
C ARG A 73 -7.15 -4.94 4.56
N GLY A 74 -7.31 -4.61 3.27
CA GLY A 74 -6.27 -3.90 2.50
C GLY A 74 -5.82 -2.59 3.16
N MET A 75 -6.75 -1.83 3.75
CA MET A 75 -6.43 -0.60 4.48
C MET A 75 -5.48 -0.82 5.67
N TRP A 76 -5.63 -1.93 6.40
CA TRP A 76 -4.77 -2.26 7.54
C TRP A 76 -3.38 -2.67 7.07
N ILE A 77 -3.30 -3.40 5.95
CA ILE A 77 -2.04 -3.80 5.33
C ILE A 77 -1.26 -2.55 4.89
N SER A 78 -1.90 -1.60 4.19
CA SER A 78 -1.26 -0.34 3.80
C SER A 78 -0.79 0.46 5.01
N ARG A 79 -1.63 0.60 6.05
CA ARG A 79 -1.23 1.27 7.30
C ARG A 79 -0.01 0.61 7.94
N ALA A 80 -0.03 -0.72 8.08
CA ALA A 80 1.06 -1.47 8.67
C ALA A 80 2.37 -1.32 7.90
N LEU A 81 2.32 -1.39 6.55
CA LEU A 81 3.50 -1.13 5.71
C LEU A 81 4.05 0.30 5.93
N GLY A 82 3.17 1.30 5.97
CA GLY A 82 3.54 2.68 6.22
C GLY A 82 4.19 2.88 7.60
N ILE A 83 3.62 2.29 8.65
CA ILE A 83 4.18 2.33 10.02
C ILE A 83 5.53 1.63 10.06
N GLU A 84 5.64 0.42 9.50
CA GLU A 84 6.89 -0.36 9.50
C GLU A 84 8.03 0.39 8.75
N ALA A 85 7.70 1.09 7.66
CA ALA A 85 8.63 1.94 6.93
C ALA A 85 9.02 3.19 7.72
N ALA A 86 8.06 3.85 8.39
CA ALA A 86 8.33 5.01 9.24
C ALA A 86 9.22 4.65 10.44
N GLU A 87 8.98 3.52 11.09
CA GLU A 87 9.83 3.00 12.18
C GLU A 87 11.27 2.72 11.73
N ARG A 88 11.48 2.47 10.43
CA ARG A 88 12.80 2.33 9.79
C ARG A 88 13.39 3.63 9.26
N GLY A 89 12.73 4.77 9.49
CA GLY A 89 13.25 6.09 9.13
C GLY A 89 12.74 6.65 7.80
N ALA A 90 11.72 6.06 7.18
CA ALA A 90 11.03 6.71 6.06
C ALA A 90 10.43 8.06 6.50
N THR A 91 10.63 9.11 5.70
CA THR A 91 9.92 10.39 5.89
C THR A 91 8.64 10.38 5.06
N ILE A 92 7.48 10.48 5.71
CA ILE A 92 6.18 10.44 5.05
C ILE A 92 5.60 11.85 4.95
N HIS A 93 5.34 12.30 3.72
CA HIS A 93 4.74 13.59 3.38
C HIS A 93 3.27 13.37 2.99
N LEU A 94 2.37 13.58 3.94
CA LEU A 94 0.91 13.50 3.75
C LEU A 94 0.35 14.85 3.32
N ARG A 95 -0.76 14.85 2.56
CA ARG A 95 -1.36 16.07 1.96
C ARG A 95 -0.31 16.92 1.24
N SER A 96 0.59 16.27 0.53
CA SER A 96 1.75 16.88 -0.11
C SER A 96 1.86 16.47 -1.57
N SER A 97 2.25 17.41 -2.42
CA SER A 97 2.51 17.21 -3.83
C SER A 97 3.95 17.58 -4.17
N LEU A 98 4.47 17.00 -5.25
CA LEU A 98 5.81 17.27 -5.78
C LEU A 98 5.74 18.36 -6.86
N ILE A 99 6.58 19.39 -6.76
CA ILE A 99 6.79 20.38 -7.81
C ILE A 99 8.19 20.21 -8.37
N GLN A 100 8.31 19.94 -9.66
CA GLN A 100 9.61 19.89 -10.32
C GLN A 100 10.14 21.31 -10.58
N LEU A 101 11.34 21.59 -10.05
CA LEU A 101 12.03 22.87 -10.25
C LEU A 101 13.05 22.80 -11.40
N SER A 102 13.76 21.67 -11.51
CA SER A 102 14.69 21.37 -12.61
C SER A 102 14.92 19.86 -12.72
N LYS A 103 15.93 19.40 -13.48
CA LYS A 103 16.24 17.97 -13.60
C LYS A 103 16.64 17.40 -12.22
N ASN A 104 15.88 16.43 -11.74
CA ASN A 104 16.05 15.75 -10.45
C ASN A 104 15.94 16.65 -9.20
N ASN A 105 15.54 17.92 -9.36
CA ASN A 105 15.38 18.87 -8.26
C ASN A 105 13.91 19.23 -8.08
N PHE A 106 13.40 19.02 -6.87
CA PHE A 106 11.98 19.13 -6.57
C PHE A 106 11.73 19.92 -5.30
N SER A 107 10.58 20.56 -5.21
CA SER A 107 10.02 21.06 -3.96
C SER A 107 8.85 20.18 -3.55
N ILE A 108 8.65 20.01 -2.24
CA ILE A 108 7.47 19.36 -1.67
C ILE A 108 6.59 20.48 -1.12
N VAL A 109 5.34 20.55 -1.58
CA VAL A 109 4.35 21.53 -1.12
C VAL A 109 3.18 20.81 -0.45
N GLY A 110 2.61 21.36 0.62
CA GLY A 110 1.50 20.70 1.33
C GLY A 110 1.20 21.25 2.71
N ALA A 111 0.34 20.53 3.45
CA ALA A 111 -0.37 21.01 4.64
C ALA A 111 0.50 21.33 5.89
N GLY A 112 1.81 21.04 5.89
CA GLY A 112 2.66 21.20 7.09
C GLY A 112 3.62 22.39 7.04
N GLN A 113 4.31 22.59 5.92
CA GLN A 113 5.27 23.67 5.69
C GLN A 113 5.53 23.75 4.20
N ILE A 114 5.48 24.95 3.62
CA ILE A 114 6.19 25.20 2.36
C ILE A 114 7.66 25.20 2.75
N SER A 115 8.32 24.05 2.68
CA SER A 115 9.77 24.07 2.73
C SER A 115 10.23 24.74 1.44
N ASN A 116 10.78 25.95 1.53
CA ASN A 116 11.53 26.55 0.40
C ASN A 116 12.79 25.72 0.05
N ASN A 117 13.02 24.61 0.73
CA ASN A 117 14.11 23.69 0.50
C ASN A 117 13.79 22.81 -0.70
N SER A 118 14.67 22.84 -1.69
CA SER A 118 14.63 21.92 -2.80
C SER A 118 15.35 20.61 -2.43
N PHE A 119 14.76 19.49 -2.80
CA PHE A 119 15.31 18.15 -2.64
C PHE A 119 15.83 17.65 -3.98
N LEU A 120 17.08 17.21 -3.98
CA LEU A 120 17.63 16.36 -5.03
C LEU A 120 17.31 14.90 -4.68
N PHE A 121 16.66 14.21 -5.62
CA PHE A 121 16.38 12.78 -5.55
C PHE A 121 17.25 12.05 -6.58
N ASP A 122 17.90 10.98 -6.12
CA ASP A 122 18.71 10.11 -6.97
C ASP A 122 17.80 9.21 -7.81
N TYR A 123 16.61 8.89 -7.29
CA TYR A 123 15.59 8.10 -7.97
C TYR A 123 14.19 8.46 -7.50
N ILE A 124 13.24 8.34 -8.42
CA ILE A 124 11.81 8.49 -8.18
C ILE A 124 11.16 7.18 -8.57
N TYR A 125 10.58 6.51 -7.58
CA TYR A 125 9.78 5.33 -7.75
C TYR A 125 8.31 5.73 -7.93
N ASP A 126 7.83 5.60 -9.15
CA ASP A 126 6.47 5.91 -9.58
C ASP A 126 6.04 4.85 -10.62
N PRO A 127 5.75 3.61 -10.17
CA PRO A 127 5.39 2.53 -11.07
C PRO A 127 4.05 2.80 -11.76
N GLU A 128 3.98 2.50 -13.05
CA GLU A 128 2.71 2.54 -13.77
C GLU A 128 1.78 1.41 -13.30
N PHE A 129 0.51 1.76 -13.05
CA PHE A 129 -0.56 0.80 -12.78
C PHE A 129 -1.43 0.68 -14.04
N LYS A 130 -1.60 -0.54 -14.53
CA LYS A 130 -2.59 -0.84 -15.56
C LYS A 130 -3.87 -1.28 -14.88
N GLU A 131 -4.93 -0.53 -15.08
CA GLU A 131 -6.27 -0.92 -14.66
C GLU A 131 -6.82 -1.90 -15.69
N GLU A 132 -6.71 -3.20 -15.41
CA GLU A 132 -7.03 -4.23 -16.42
C GLU A 132 -8.47 -4.74 -16.33
N LYS A 133 -8.97 -5.03 -15.13
CA LYS A 133 -10.32 -5.58 -14.93
C LYS A 133 -11.07 -4.83 -13.85
N LYS A 134 -12.39 -4.73 -14.03
CA LYS A 134 -13.30 -4.10 -13.08
C LYS A 134 -13.93 -5.17 -12.18
N TRP A 135 -13.83 -4.96 -10.88
CA TRP A 135 -14.45 -5.79 -9.85
C TRP A 135 -15.43 -4.97 -9.01
N PHE A 136 -16.47 -5.64 -8.54
CA PHE A 136 -17.46 -5.13 -7.61
C PHE A 136 -17.23 -5.81 -6.26
N GLY A 137 -16.90 -5.01 -5.26
CA GLY A 137 -16.67 -5.46 -3.90
C GLY A 137 -17.87 -5.15 -3.01
N ALA A 138 -18.13 -6.01 -2.04
CA ALA A 138 -19.06 -5.73 -0.96
C ALA A 138 -18.56 -6.31 0.36
N SER A 139 -18.87 -5.64 1.47
CA SER A 139 -18.68 -6.21 2.80
C SER A 139 -20.01 -6.44 3.50
N PHE A 140 -20.05 -7.47 4.34
CA PHE A 140 -21.24 -7.87 5.10
C PHE A 140 -20.88 -8.17 6.55
N SER A 141 -21.88 -8.28 7.41
CA SER A 141 -21.72 -8.83 8.76
C SER A 141 -21.49 -10.35 8.68
N ASP A 142 -20.68 -10.89 9.58
CA ASP A 142 -20.52 -12.35 9.76
C ASP A 142 -21.71 -12.92 10.59
N PRO A 143 -22.26 -14.12 10.31
CA PRO A 143 -21.80 -15.16 9.39
C PRO A 143 -21.99 -14.83 7.90
N CYS A 144 -21.01 -15.26 7.14
CA CYS A 144 -20.80 -15.05 5.72
C CYS A 144 -21.39 -16.19 4.86
N ASP A 145 -22.03 -15.87 3.72
CA ASP A 145 -22.45 -16.84 2.69
C ASP A 145 -21.24 -17.51 1.98
N GLU A 146 -21.46 -18.56 1.16
CA GLU A 146 -20.36 -19.32 0.51
C GLU A 146 -19.42 -18.47 -0.37
N ASP A 147 -19.90 -17.36 -0.92
CA ASP A 147 -19.17 -16.50 -1.86
C ASP A 147 -18.41 -15.33 -1.19
N CYS A 148 -18.28 -15.33 0.14
CA CYS A 148 -17.51 -14.33 0.87
C CYS A 148 -16.39 -14.94 1.72
N ILE A 149 -15.44 -14.09 2.13
CA ILE A 149 -14.33 -14.45 2.99
C ILE A 149 -14.46 -13.71 4.31
N SER A 150 -14.51 -14.44 5.43
CA SER A 150 -14.51 -13.84 6.76
C SER A 150 -13.19 -13.11 7.04
N ARG A 151 -13.29 -11.89 7.55
CA ARG A 151 -12.17 -11.02 7.91
C ARG A 151 -11.74 -11.15 9.38
N GLY A 152 -12.37 -12.06 10.13
CA GLY A 152 -12.07 -12.29 11.56
C GLY A 152 -12.43 -11.15 12.51
N ASP A 153 -12.99 -10.06 12.01
CA ASP A 153 -13.36 -8.85 12.77
C ASP A 153 -14.89 -8.67 12.86
N GLY A 154 -15.63 -9.77 12.68
CA GLY A 154 -17.11 -9.79 12.63
C GLY A 154 -17.70 -9.36 11.29
N THR A 155 -16.87 -9.21 10.26
CA THR A 155 -17.33 -8.92 8.90
C THR A 155 -16.69 -9.84 7.87
N CYS A 156 -17.28 -9.89 6.68
CA CYS A 156 -16.74 -10.60 5.54
C CYS A 156 -16.67 -9.71 4.30
N GLU A 157 -15.92 -10.17 3.30
CA GLU A 157 -15.65 -9.47 2.06
C GLU A 157 -15.94 -10.39 0.87
N ALA A 158 -16.62 -9.87 -0.14
CA ALA A 158 -16.92 -10.57 -1.38
C ALA A 158 -16.49 -9.71 -2.58
N TRP A 159 -16.04 -10.39 -3.63
CA TRP A 159 -15.67 -9.76 -4.90
C TRP A 159 -16.29 -10.51 -6.08
N SER A 160 -16.75 -9.77 -7.08
CA SER A 160 -17.33 -10.33 -8.30
C SER A 160 -17.04 -9.45 -9.51
N GLU A 161 -16.90 -10.04 -10.69
CA GLU A 161 -16.89 -9.30 -11.96
C GLU A 161 -18.28 -8.73 -12.31
N LYS A 162 -19.34 -9.20 -11.64
CA LYS A 162 -20.71 -8.69 -11.80
C LYS A 162 -21.10 -7.83 -10.59
N PRO A 163 -21.98 -6.82 -10.78
CA PRO A 163 -22.49 -6.02 -9.67
C PRO A 163 -23.09 -6.89 -8.58
N ILE A 164 -22.63 -6.71 -7.35
CA ILE A 164 -23.22 -7.34 -6.16
C ILE A 164 -24.43 -6.49 -5.74
N VAL A 165 -25.63 -7.07 -5.84
CA VAL A 165 -26.89 -6.40 -5.46
C VAL A 165 -27.41 -7.04 -4.18
N SER A 166 -27.19 -6.38 -3.04
CA SER A 166 -27.67 -6.85 -1.74
C SER A 166 -27.98 -5.69 -0.80
N ASN A 167 -29.17 -5.73 -0.20
CA ASN A 167 -29.58 -4.78 0.84
C ASN A 167 -28.89 -5.03 2.19
N ALA A 168 -28.18 -6.16 2.32
CA ALA A 168 -27.44 -6.50 3.53
C ALA A 168 -25.97 -6.02 3.49
N SER A 169 -25.53 -5.43 2.38
CA SER A 169 -24.17 -4.90 2.26
C SER A 169 -23.96 -3.73 3.21
N LEU A 170 -22.87 -3.77 3.97
CA LEU A 170 -22.43 -2.69 4.85
C LEU A 170 -21.68 -1.61 4.07
N GLU A 171 -20.93 -2.04 3.06
CA GLU A 171 -20.15 -1.20 2.16
C GLU A 171 -20.09 -1.88 0.79
N THR A 172 -20.09 -1.09 -0.28
CA THR A 172 -19.86 -1.56 -1.65
C THR A 172 -18.79 -0.72 -2.32
N SER A 173 -17.98 -1.31 -3.18
CA SER A 173 -16.98 -0.59 -3.96
C SER A 173 -16.86 -1.12 -5.39
N VAL A 174 -16.22 -0.29 -6.22
CA VAL A 174 -15.64 -0.72 -7.49
C VAL A 174 -14.13 -0.67 -7.30
N TRP A 175 -13.46 -1.75 -7.66
CA TRP A 175 -12.00 -1.84 -7.65
C TRP A 175 -11.51 -2.26 -9.05
N PHE A 176 -10.32 -1.81 -9.42
CA PHE A 176 -9.70 -2.12 -10.70
C PHE A 176 -8.37 -2.84 -10.49
N GLY A 177 -8.20 -3.97 -11.16
CA GLY A 177 -7.01 -4.81 -11.09
C GLY A 177 -7.32 -6.27 -11.43
N ASP A 178 -6.34 -7.15 -11.28
CA ASP A 178 -6.41 -8.52 -11.79
C ASP A 178 -7.38 -9.43 -11.02
N ASP A 179 -6.93 -9.94 -9.88
CA ASP A 179 -7.71 -10.81 -8.99
C ASP A 179 -7.62 -10.23 -7.57
N PRO A 180 -8.74 -9.78 -6.98
CA PRO A 180 -8.74 -9.14 -5.67
C PRO A 180 -8.27 -10.08 -4.54
N PHE A 181 -8.38 -11.40 -4.71
CA PHE A 181 -7.97 -12.35 -3.67
C PHE A 181 -6.44 -12.57 -3.62
N THR A 182 -5.74 -12.20 -4.69
CA THR A 182 -4.28 -12.42 -4.84
C THR A 182 -3.51 -11.13 -5.10
N THR A 183 -4.19 -10.01 -5.36
CA THR A 183 -3.54 -8.74 -5.72
C THR A 183 -2.56 -8.24 -4.65
N VAL A 184 -2.91 -8.33 -3.37
CA VAL A 184 -2.06 -7.84 -2.28
C VAL A 184 -0.68 -8.52 -2.25
N PRO A 185 -0.56 -9.86 -2.13
CA PRO A 185 0.76 -10.51 -2.11
C PRO A 185 1.52 -10.30 -3.43
N ILE A 186 0.82 -10.19 -4.57
CA ILE A 186 1.44 -9.89 -5.86
C ILE A 186 2.07 -8.48 -5.85
N GLU A 187 1.33 -7.46 -5.43
CA GLU A 187 1.81 -6.07 -5.39
C GLU A 187 2.92 -5.86 -4.35
N ILE A 188 2.87 -6.58 -3.24
CA ILE A 188 4.00 -6.67 -2.30
C ILE A 188 5.22 -7.24 -3.02
N GLY A 189 5.07 -8.39 -3.69
CA GLY A 189 6.15 -9.04 -4.42
C GLY A 189 6.80 -8.10 -5.44
N LYS A 190 5.99 -7.46 -6.28
CA LYS A 190 6.46 -6.47 -7.27
C LYS A 190 7.24 -5.33 -6.60
N GLY A 191 6.71 -4.75 -5.53
CA GLY A 191 7.40 -3.65 -4.81
C GLY A 191 8.75 -4.09 -4.24
N THR A 192 8.81 -5.29 -3.65
CA THR A 192 10.08 -5.84 -3.12
C THR A 192 11.09 -6.14 -4.23
N GLU A 193 10.65 -6.68 -5.35
CA GLU A 193 11.51 -6.97 -6.50
C GLU A 193 12.05 -5.69 -7.13
N ASP A 194 11.20 -4.68 -7.33
CA ASP A 194 11.59 -3.38 -7.84
C ASP A 194 12.69 -2.72 -6.97
N ALA A 195 12.56 -2.81 -5.63
CA ALA A 195 13.56 -2.28 -4.70
C ALA A 195 14.90 -3.00 -4.85
N ARG A 196 14.89 -4.34 -4.91
CA ARG A 196 16.09 -5.15 -5.11
C ARG A 196 16.76 -4.86 -6.44
N MET A 197 15.99 -4.82 -7.53
CA MET A 197 16.50 -4.52 -8.87
C MET A 197 17.15 -3.14 -8.94
N TYR A 198 16.54 -2.14 -8.30
CA TYR A 198 17.11 -0.80 -8.23
C TYR A 198 18.43 -0.78 -7.45
N LEU A 199 18.44 -1.33 -6.24
CA LEU A 199 19.59 -1.27 -5.33
C LEU A 199 20.77 -2.17 -5.75
N GLN A 200 20.51 -3.27 -6.47
CA GLN A 200 21.54 -4.19 -6.97
C GLN A 200 22.04 -3.81 -8.38
N SER A 201 21.48 -2.76 -9.00
CA SER A 201 21.93 -2.31 -10.31
C SER A 201 23.38 -1.81 -10.24
N PRO A 202 24.27 -2.14 -11.21
CA PRO A 202 25.69 -1.75 -11.22
C PRO A 202 25.97 -0.25 -11.13
N LYS A 203 24.94 0.60 -11.29
CA LYS A 203 25.05 2.04 -11.08
C LYS A 203 25.20 2.44 -9.60
N TYR A 204 24.90 1.54 -8.68
CA TYR A 204 24.79 1.82 -7.25
C TYR A 204 25.56 0.85 -6.35
N SER A 205 26.25 -0.15 -6.93
CA SER A 205 27.25 -1.02 -6.28
C SER A 205 28.66 -0.46 -6.43
#